data_AF-A0A3C0SPX2-F1
#
_entry.id   AF-A0A3C0SPX2-F1
#
_cell.length_a   1.000
_cell.length_b   1.000
_cell.length_c   1.000
_cell.angle_alpha   90.00
_cell.angle_beta   90.00
_cell.angle_gamma   90.00
#
_symmetry.space_group_name_H-M   'P 1'
#
loop_
_entity.id
_entity.type
_entity.pdbx_description
1 polymer ?
#
loop_
_entity_poly.entity_id
_entity_poly.type
_entity_poly.pdbx_seq_one_letter_code
_entity_poly.pdbx_strand_id
1 'polypeptide(L)'
;VDKNVEGSEEDMYKLYLRNATFGDALGVFGSQLVPWHVYIGFYVGIASSVYPLHEFVSTDIIRYNFMAFVAVFSILILTVTGWDRFIPKFGLPKEPAVRLKKRNTAINTNKSTAI
;
A
#
# COMPACT_ATOMS: atom_id res chain seq x y z
N VAL A 1 -9.58 5.32 7.57
CA VAL A 1 -9.98 4.28 8.54
C VAL A 1 -11.01 4.83 9.53
N ASP A 2 -10.84 6.05 10.07
CA ASP A 2 -11.71 6.70 11.08
C ASP A 2 -13.22 6.70 10.76
N LYS A 3 -13.57 6.88 9.49
CA LYS A 3 -14.97 7.03 9.07
C LYS A 3 -15.73 5.71 8.96
N ASN A 4 -15.03 4.61 8.77
CA ASN A 4 -15.62 3.35 8.30
C ASN A 4 -15.42 2.18 9.26
N VAL A 5 -14.49 2.28 10.21
CA VAL A 5 -14.11 1.19 11.11
C VAL A 5 -14.27 1.64 12.56
N GLU A 6 -14.73 0.74 13.41
CA GLU A 6 -14.83 0.88 14.87
C GLU A 6 -14.04 -0.26 15.54
N GLY A 7 -13.38 0.03 16.66
CA GLY A 7 -12.52 -0.91 17.38
C GLY A 7 -11.80 -0.23 18.54
N SER A 8 -10.93 -0.96 19.24
CA SER A 8 -10.05 -0.39 20.27
C SER A 8 -9.07 0.61 19.66
N GLU A 9 -8.57 1.57 20.44
CA GLU A 9 -7.57 2.54 19.97
C GLU A 9 -6.28 1.84 19.48
N GLU A 10 -5.85 0.80 20.19
CA GLU A 10 -4.67 0.01 19.83
C GLU A 10 -4.86 -0.73 18.50
N ASP A 11 -6.03 -1.35 18.29
CA ASP A 11 -6.31 -2.07 17.04
C ASP A 11 -6.53 -1.09 15.88
N MET A 12 -7.12 0.07 16.16
CA MET A 12 -7.20 1.14 15.17
C MET A 12 -5.81 1.59 14.73
N TYR A 13 -4.90 1.83 15.68
CA TYR A 13 -3.51 2.20 15.40
C TYR A 13 -2.78 1.14 14.56
N LYS A 14 -2.92 -0.14 14.89
CA LYS A 14 -2.36 -1.25 14.07
C LYS A 14 -2.93 -1.25 12.65
N LEU A 15 -4.22 -1.01 12.51
CA LEU A 15 -4.88 -0.94 11.20
C LEU A 15 -4.41 0.27 10.38
N TYR A 16 -4.18 1.43 11.00
CA TYR A 16 -3.55 2.59 10.34
C TYR A 16 -2.19 2.25 9.80
N LEU A 17 -1.34 1.67 10.64
CA LEU A 17 0.02 1.33 10.28
C LEU A 17 0.04 0.34 9.11
N ARG A 18 -0.78 -0.71 9.15
CA ARG A 18 -0.87 -1.68 8.06
C ARG A 18 -1.42 -1.10 6.77
N ASN A 19 -2.44 -0.24 6.86
CA ASN A 19 -2.97 0.44 5.68
C ASN A 19 -1.93 1.38 5.06
N ALA A 20 -1.15 2.10 5.87
CA ALA A 20 -0.07 2.95 5.40
C ALA A 20 1.04 2.13 4.72
N THR A 21 1.52 1.05 5.35
CA THR A 21 2.56 0.18 4.77
C THR A 21 2.08 -0.48 3.47
N PHE A 22 0.82 -0.90 3.41
CA PHE A 22 0.27 -1.50 2.20
C PHE A 22 0.12 -0.48 1.06
N GLY A 23 -0.33 0.75 1.39
CA GLY A 23 -0.41 1.85 0.43
C GLY A 23 0.95 2.26 -0.13
N ASP A 24 1.97 2.35 0.73
CA ASP A 24 3.36 2.63 0.33
C ASP A 24 3.90 1.55 -0.63
N ALA A 25 3.78 0.27 -0.25
CA ALA A 25 4.23 -0.84 -1.09
C ALA A 25 3.50 -0.90 -2.45
N LEU A 26 2.19 -0.69 -2.49
CA LEU A 26 1.45 -0.65 -3.76
C LEU A 26 1.80 0.58 -4.61
N GLY A 27 2.14 1.71 -3.99
CA GLY A 27 2.66 2.88 -4.70
C GLY A 27 4.00 2.59 -5.39
N VAL A 28 4.91 1.93 -4.67
CA VAL A 28 6.19 1.46 -5.22
C VAL A 28 5.97 0.45 -6.35
N PHE A 29 5.06 -0.52 -6.17
CA PHE A 29 4.71 -1.48 -7.22
C PHE A 29 4.20 -0.79 -8.49
N GLY A 30 3.34 0.23 -8.36
CA GLY A 30 2.85 1.00 -9.50
C GLY A 30 3.98 1.66 -10.30
N SER A 31 5.01 2.18 -9.62
CA SER A 31 6.17 2.77 -10.27
C SER A 31 7.07 1.76 -11.00
N GLN A 32 7.07 0.50 -10.57
CA GLN A 32 7.87 -0.57 -11.20
C GLN A 32 7.24 -1.10 -12.50
N LEU A 33 5.93 -0.98 -12.66
CA LEU A 33 5.20 -1.47 -13.83
C LEU A 33 5.26 -0.52 -15.04
N VAL A 34 5.62 0.74 -14.81
CA VAL A 34 5.52 1.82 -15.80
C VAL A 34 6.90 2.42 -16.08
N PRO A 35 7.61 1.98 -17.14
CA PRO A 35 8.97 2.44 -17.42
C PRO A 35 9.12 3.95 -17.67
N TRP A 36 8.03 4.60 -18.07
CA TRP A 36 7.94 6.05 -18.29
C TRP A 36 7.54 6.85 -17.04
N HIS A 37 7.47 6.22 -15.86
CA HIS A 37 7.20 6.91 -14.62
C HIS A 37 8.29 7.97 -14.36
N VAL A 38 7.88 9.19 -14.00
CA VAL A 38 8.75 10.38 -13.87
C VAL A 38 9.99 10.13 -13.02
N TYR A 39 9.85 9.35 -11.95
CA TYR A 39 10.95 8.98 -11.06
C TYR A 39 12.03 8.14 -11.76
N ILE A 40 11.64 7.16 -12.58
CA ILE A 40 12.61 6.34 -13.32
C ILE A 40 13.37 7.18 -14.33
N GLY A 41 12.67 8.04 -15.07
CA GLY A 41 13.31 8.98 -16.00
C GLY A 41 14.32 9.90 -15.31
N PHE A 42 14.01 10.36 -14.09
CA PHE A 42 14.93 11.14 -13.27
C PHE A 42 16.21 10.37 -12.92
N TYR A 43 16.12 9.11 -12.46
CA TYR A 43 17.32 8.31 -12.16
C TYR A 43 18.13 7.96 -13.41
N VAL A 44 17.46 7.65 -14.53
CA VAL A 44 18.14 7.43 -15.81
C VAL A 44 18.94 8.70 -16.19
N GLY A 45 18.32 9.88 -16.07
CA GLY A 45 18.99 11.15 -16.37
C GLY A 45 20.22 11.42 -15.51
N ILE A 46 20.15 11.15 -14.20
CA ILE A 46 21.31 11.25 -13.30
C ILE A 46 22.38 10.23 -13.69
N ALA A 47 22.00 8.97 -13.87
CA ALA A 47 22.94 7.89 -14.18
C ALA A 47 23.71 8.15 -15.49
N SER A 48 23.02 8.59 -16.53
CA SER A 48 23.64 8.96 -17.82
C SER A 48 24.54 10.19 -17.71
N SER A 49 24.25 11.12 -16.79
CA SER A 49 25.09 12.31 -16.56
C SER A 49 26.37 11.98 -15.79
N VAL A 50 26.30 11.04 -14.84
CA VAL A 50 27.45 10.64 -13.99
C VAL A 50 28.31 9.59 -14.67
N TYR A 51 27.71 8.65 -15.41
CA TYR A 51 28.38 7.54 -16.08
C TYR A 51 28.07 7.54 -17.59
N PRO A 52 28.62 8.51 -18.36
CA PRO A 52 28.27 8.73 -19.76
C PRO A 52 28.74 7.60 -20.69
N LEU A 53 29.58 6.68 -20.22
CA LEU A 53 30.09 5.54 -20.99
C LEU A 53 29.08 4.39 -21.11
N HIS A 54 28.00 4.42 -20.33
CA HIS A 54 26.98 3.38 -20.32
C HIS A 54 25.61 4.00 -20.63
N GLU A 55 24.88 3.40 -21.57
CA GLU A 55 23.50 3.80 -21.86
C GLU A 55 22.56 3.12 -20.87
N PHE A 56 22.03 3.90 -19.92
CA PHE A 56 21.04 3.40 -18.98
C PHE A 56 19.64 3.44 -19.59
N VAL A 57 18.93 2.33 -19.53
CA VAL A 57 17.52 2.25 -19.91
C VAL A 57 16.66 2.13 -18.66
N SER A 58 15.45 2.69 -18.68
CA SER A 58 14.48 2.62 -17.58
C SER A 58 14.28 1.20 -17.02
N THR A 59 14.34 0.19 -17.89
CA THR A 59 14.19 -1.23 -17.54
C THR A 59 15.32 -1.73 -16.64
N ASP A 60 16.53 -1.19 -16.78
CA ASP A 60 17.67 -1.61 -15.96
C ASP A 60 17.46 -1.15 -14.52
N ILE A 61 16.99 0.09 -14.33
CA ILE A 61 16.69 0.63 -13.00
C ILE A 61 15.59 -0.18 -12.32
N ILE A 62 14.53 -0.54 -13.05
CA ILE A 62 13.46 -1.39 -12.51
C ILE A 62 14.03 -2.74 -12.10
N ARG A 63 14.80 -3.39 -12.99
CA ARG A 63 15.34 -4.74 -12.78
C ARG A 63 16.25 -4.82 -11.56
N TYR A 64 17.07 -3.79 -11.33
CA TYR A 64 18.02 -3.75 -10.22
C TYR A 64 17.43 -3.18 -8.92
N ASN A 65 16.15 -2.79 -8.90
CA ASN A 65 15.47 -2.36 -7.68
C ASN A 65 15.00 -3.57 -6.83
N PHE A 66 15.96 -4.36 -6.36
CA PHE A 66 15.73 -5.57 -5.58
C PHE A 66 14.99 -5.28 -4.27
N MET A 67 15.31 -4.17 -3.61
CA MET A 67 14.68 -3.80 -2.33
C MET A 67 13.18 -3.55 -2.50
N ALA A 68 12.77 -2.89 -3.59
CA ALA A 68 11.37 -2.68 -3.88
C ALA A 68 10.65 -4.00 -4.16
N PHE A 69 11.24 -4.91 -4.95
CA PHE A 69 10.65 -6.23 -5.16
C PHE A 69 10.49 -7.02 -3.86
N VAL A 70 11.53 -7.07 -3.03
CA VAL A 70 11.48 -7.78 -1.74
C VAL A 70 10.40 -7.18 -0.85
N ALA A 71 10.31 -5.85 -0.74
CA ALA A 71 9.30 -5.19 0.09
C ALA A 71 7.86 -5.46 -0.40
N VAL A 72 7.61 -5.34 -1.71
CA VAL A 72 6.28 -5.55 -2.31
C VAL A 72 5.87 -7.01 -2.21
N PHE A 73 6.73 -7.94 -2.64
CA PHE A 73 6.39 -9.36 -2.60
C PHE A 73 6.24 -9.86 -1.18
N SER A 74 7.11 -9.45 -0.24
CA SER A 74 6.98 -9.87 1.15
C SER A 74 5.65 -9.42 1.76
N ILE A 75 5.26 -8.15 1.61
CA ILE A 75 4.00 -7.68 2.19
C ILE A 75 2.79 -8.32 1.53
N LEU A 76 2.79 -8.52 0.21
CA LEU A 76 1.70 -9.18 -0.50
C LEU A 76 1.56 -10.65 -0.07
N ILE A 77 2.66 -11.40 -0.09
CA ILE A 77 2.66 -12.83 0.29
C ILE A 77 2.26 -12.97 1.76
N LEU A 78 2.88 -12.21 2.67
CA LEU A 78 2.57 -12.28 4.10
C LEU A 78 1.11 -11.94 4.40
N THR A 79 0.52 -10.98 3.65
CA THR A 79 -0.86 -10.54 3.86
C THR A 79 -1.87 -11.53 3.26
N VAL A 80 -1.62 -12.08 2.07
CA VAL A 80 -2.52 -13.06 1.41
C VAL A 80 -2.49 -14.41 2.13
N THR A 81 -1.31 -14.87 2.54
CA THR A 81 -1.16 -16.15 3.27
C THR A 81 -1.55 -16.06 4.74
N GLY A 82 -1.63 -14.84 5.30
CA GLY A 82 -1.87 -14.61 6.73
C GLY A 82 -0.66 -14.95 7.62
N TRP A 83 0.52 -15.12 7.03
CA TRP A 83 1.78 -15.33 7.74
C TRP A 83 2.29 -14.08 8.44
N ASP A 84 1.72 -12.92 8.13
CA ASP A 84 1.94 -11.68 8.87
C ASP A 84 1.66 -11.81 10.38
N ARG A 85 0.83 -12.78 10.79
CA ARG A 85 0.50 -13.08 12.18
C ARG A 85 1.65 -13.68 12.99
N PHE A 86 2.63 -14.31 12.34
CA PHE A 86 3.78 -14.89 13.03
C PHE A 86 4.80 -13.83 13.45
N ILE A 87 4.71 -12.62 12.89
CA ILE A 87 5.60 -11.51 13.22
C ILE A 87 4.90 -10.64 14.28
N PRO A 88 5.50 -10.45 15.47
CA PRO A 88 4.93 -9.62 16.52
C PRO A 88 4.61 -8.21 16.02
N LYS A 89 3.42 -7.69 16.39
CA LYS A 89 2.91 -6.35 15.99
C LYS A 89 2.63 -6.16 14.49
N PHE A 90 2.83 -7.19 13.65
CA PHE A 90 2.60 -7.09 12.21
C PHE A 90 1.27 -7.71 11.75
N GLY A 91 0.61 -8.51 12.60
CA GLY A 91 -0.68 -9.10 12.27
C GLY A 91 -1.78 -8.05 12.06
N LEU A 92 -2.57 -8.21 10.99
CA LEU A 92 -3.75 -7.38 10.75
C LEU A 92 -4.84 -7.67 11.82
N PRO A 93 -5.40 -6.64 12.50
CA PRO A 93 -6.55 -6.83 13.37
C PRO A 93 -7.77 -7.28 12.55
N LYS A 94 -8.56 -8.20 13.11
CA LYS A 94 -9.72 -8.84 12.45
C LYS A 94 -10.97 -8.80 13.34
N GLU A 95 -12.13 -9.07 12.76
CA GLU A 95 -13.36 -9.23 13.54
C GLU A 95 -13.22 -10.35 14.60
N PRO A 96 -13.70 -10.14 15.85
CA PRO A 96 -14.57 -9.04 16.30
C PRO A 96 -13.86 -7.78 16.84
N ALA A 97 -12.52 -7.76 16.89
CA ALA A 97 -11.75 -6.67 17.53
C ALA A 97 -11.85 -5.32 16.78
N VAL A 98 -11.93 -5.39 15.44
CA VAL A 98 -12.26 -4.26 14.57
C VAL A 98 -13.45 -4.65 13.71
N ARG A 99 -14.39 -3.72 13.51
CA ARG A 99 -15.63 -3.95 12.75
C ARG A 99 -15.92 -2.76 11.85
N LEU A 100 -16.65 -3.01 10.77
CA LEU A 100 -17.16 -1.91 9.93
C LEU A 100 -18.31 -1.21 10.66
N LYS A 101 -18.28 0.12 10.68
CA LYS A 101 -19.39 0.94 11.17
C LYS A 101 -20.64 0.62 10.36
N LYS A 102 -21.70 0.16 11.02
CA LYS A 102 -23.01 0.00 10.36
C LYS A 102 -23.48 1.36 9.87
N ARG A 103 -23.71 1.51 8.56
CA ARG A 103 -24.47 2.66 8.06
C ARG A 103 -25.87 2.58 8.66
N ASN A 104 -26.27 3.61 9.41
CA ASN A 104 -27.66 3.78 9.80
C ASN A 104 -28.48 4.02 8.52
N THR A 105 -29.11 2.96 8.00
CA THR A 105 -30.05 3.01 6.87
C THR A 105 -31.22 3.97 7.13
N ALA A 106 -31.49 4.33 8.40
CA ALA A 106 -32.55 5.23 8.81
C ALA A 106 -32.44 6.68 8.30
N ILE A 107 -31.27 7.14 7.83
CA ILE A 107 -31.10 8.54 7.38
C ILE A 107 -31.46 8.70 5.88
N ASN A 108 -31.43 7.63 5.09
CA ASN A 108 -31.70 7.70 3.65
C ASN A 108 -33.18 7.51 3.29
N THR A 109 -34.00 6.92 4.17
CA THR A 109 -35.44 6.77 3.93
C THR A 109 -36.17 8.13 3.92
N ASN A 110 -35.72 9.09 4.74
CA ASN A 110 -36.37 10.41 4.83
C ASN A 110 -36.03 11.38 3.69
N LYS A 111 -35.00 11.10 2.89
CA LYS A 111 -34.67 11.92 1.70
C LYS A 111 -35.36 11.43 0.43
N SER A 112 -35.75 10.15 0.36
CA SER A 112 -36.45 9.59 -0.79
C SER A 112 -37.96 9.84 -0.76
N THR A 113 -38.53 10.17 0.41
CA THR A 113 -39.95 10.52 0.57
C THR A 113 -40.23 12.02 0.50
N ALA A 114 -39.20 12.84 0.27
CA ALA A 114 -39.29 14.30 0.17
C ALA A 114 -39.13 14.80 -1.28
N ILE A 115 -39.34 13.92 -2.28
CA ILE A 115 -39.39 14.25 -3.71
C ILE A 115 -40.71 13.73 -4.27
#